data_AF-A0A498Q736-F1
#
_entry.id   AF-A0A498Q736-F1
#
_cell.length_a   1.000
_cell.length_b   1.000
_cell.length_c   1.000
_cell.angle_alpha   90.00
_cell.angle_beta   90.00
_cell.angle_gamma   90.00
#
_symmetry.space_group_name_H-M   'P 1'
#
loop_
_entity.id
_entity.type
_entity.pdbx_description
1 polymer ?
#
loop_
_entity_poly.entity_id
_entity_poly.type
_entity_poly.pdbx_seq_one_letter_code
_entity_poly.pdbx_strand_id
1 'polypeptide(L)'
;MIRDGVTTELGDDIAFAAQAGKVLCLTDSKHTGSALLCLVSLSNPPPAPATAYGEWKAGWVNFDGTTAQVGAARGDPGPFVNGNGPELANGDSLSFGDYRCRTDQAGLFCMNYAHQSAVRLSGGGVEPFGCLRTVPPPDGVGTAFSC
;
A
#
# COMPACT_ATOMS: atom_id res chain seq x y z
N MET A 1 1.86 -26.45 5.46
CA MET A 1 3.19 -26.28 4.85
C MET A 1 3.55 -24.81 4.98
N ILE A 2 4.25 -24.44 6.05
CA ILE A 2 4.79 -23.09 6.25
C ILE A 2 6.17 -23.12 5.60
N ARG A 3 6.37 -22.37 4.53
CA ARG A 3 7.71 -22.13 4.01
C ARG A 3 8.31 -20.98 4.82
N ASP A 4 9.27 -21.36 5.66
CA ASP A 4 10.27 -20.57 6.37
C ASP A 4 10.03 -19.06 6.38
N GLY A 5 9.45 -18.58 7.48
CA GLY A 5 9.39 -17.17 7.85
C GLY A 5 10.77 -16.62 8.15
N VAL A 6 11.59 -16.46 7.12
CA VAL A 6 12.71 -15.54 7.16
C VAL A 6 12.10 -14.15 7.11
N THR A 7 11.88 -13.55 8.27
CA THR A 7 11.80 -12.09 8.39
C THR A 7 13.13 -11.55 7.89
N THR A 8 13.18 -11.11 6.64
CA THR A 8 14.29 -10.31 6.15
C THR A 8 14.36 -9.07 7.03
N GLU A 9 15.52 -8.80 7.62
CA GLU A 9 15.79 -7.55 8.33
C GLU A 9 15.61 -6.40 7.34
N LEU A 10 14.55 -5.60 7.53
CA LEU A 10 14.24 -4.44 6.72
C LEU A 10 15.04 -3.20 7.17
N GLY A 11 15.89 -3.34 8.20
CA GLY A 11 16.52 -2.19 8.87
C GLY A 11 15.45 -1.37 9.59
N ASP A 12 15.41 -0.07 9.32
CA ASP A 12 14.40 0.84 9.87
C ASP A 12 13.04 0.73 9.16
N ASP A 13 12.96 -0.08 8.09
CA ASP A 13 11.72 -0.29 7.35
C ASP A 13 10.81 -1.34 8.00
N ILE A 14 9.52 -1.21 7.75
CA ILE A 14 8.48 -2.10 8.24
C ILE A 14 7.92 -2.88 7.06
N ALA A 15 7.58 -4.16 7.24
CA ALA A 15 6.72 -4.89 6.31
C ALA A 15 5.72 -5.73 7.09
N PHE A 16 4.53 -5.88 6.53
CA PHE A 16 3.48 -6.74 7.07
C PHE A 16 2.50 -7.13 5.96
N ALA A 17 1.87 -8.29 6.14
CA ALA A 17 0.77 -8.75 5.32
C ALA A 17 -0.55 -8.48 6.05
N ALA A 18 -1.63 -8.40 5.29
CA ALA A 18 -2.99 -8.31 5.82
C ALA A 18 -3.97 -9.00 4.87
N GLN A 19 -5.18 -9.25 5.37
CA GLN A 19 -6.26 -9.86 4.60
C GLN A 19 -5.87 -11.25 4.03
N ALA A 20 -5.19 -12.06 4.84
CA ALA A 20 -4.63 -13.35 4.44
C ALA A 20 -3.70 -13.22 3.21
N GLY A 21 -2.76 -12.27 3.28
CA GLY A 21 -1.80 -11.99 2.22
C GLY A 21 -2.35 -11.29 0.97
N LYS A 22 -3.62 -10.88 0.95
CA LYS A 22 -4.17 -10.10 -0.18
C LYS A 22 -3.67 -8.66 -0.22
N VAL A 23 -3.20 -8.15 0.91
CA VAL A 23 -2.57 -6.83 1.01
C VAL A 23 -1.19 -7.04 1.61
N LEU A 24 -0.17 -6.60 0.88
CA LEU A 24 1.21 -6.62 1.33
C LEU A 24 1.63 -5.17 1.47
N CYS A 25 2.16 -4.75 2.62
CA CYS A 25 2.59 -3.37 2.83
C CYS A 25 4.00 -3.35 3.40
N LEU A 26 4.76 -2.32 3.02
CA LEU A 26 6.07 -2.03 3.56
C LEU A 26 6.38 -0.54 3.51
N THR A 27 7.41 -0.11 4.23
CA THR A 27 8.09 1.17 3.98
C THR A 27 9.38 0.93 3.20
N ASP A 28 9.79 1.94 2.44
CA ASP A 28 11.08 1.94 1.73
C ASP A 28 11.77 3.28 1.96
N SER A 29 12.27 3.46 3.18
CA SER A 29 12.93 4.67 3.67
C SER A 29 13.98 5.22 2.69
N LYS A 30 14.70 4.34 2.00
CA LYS A 30 15.77 4.70 1.05
C LYS A 30 15.27 5.30 -0.26
N HIS A 31 14.05 4.95 -0.71
CA HIS A 31 13.54 5.38 -2.02
C HIS A 31 12.29 6.25 -1.94
N THR A 32 11.50 6.12 -0.88
CA THR A 32 10.21 6.82 -0.73
C THR A 32 10.14 7.74 0.48
N GLY A 33 11.23 7.93 1.23
CA GLY A 33 11.22 8.76 2.45
C GLY A 33 10.27 8.19 3.51
N SER A 34 10.14 6.87 3.56
CA SER A 34 9.28 6.10 4.47
C SER A 34 7.78 6.16 4.16
N ALA A 35 7.39 6.58 2.96
CA ALA A 35 6.02 6.43 2.50
C ALA A 35 5.59 4.95 2.53
N LEU A 36 4.32 4.71 2.87
CA LEU A 36 3.75 3.38 2.90
C LEU A 36 3.47 2.90 1.48
N LEU A 37 4.18 1.86 1.07
CA LEU A 37 3.95 1.15 -0.19
C LEU A 37 3.14 -0.11 0.07
N CYS A 38 2.04 -0.29 -0.65
CA CYS A 38 1.25 -1.50 -0.57
C CYS A 38 0.99 -2.11 -1.95
N LEU A 39 0.93 -3.43 -2.01
CA LEU A 39 0.48 -4.20 -3.15
C LEU A 39 -0.82 -4.92 -2.79
N VAL A 40 -1.90 -4.54 -3.46
CA VAL A 40 -3.25 -5.05 -3.22
C VAL A 40 -3.65 -6.03 -4.32
N SER A 41 -4.09 -7.22 -3.93
CA SER A 41 -4.71 -8.19 -4.84
C SER A 41 -6.16 -7.80 -5.11
N LEU A 42 -6.36 -6.93 -6.11
CA LEU A 42 -7.68 -6.45 -6.51
C LEU A 42 -8.50 -7.55 -7.20
N SER A 43 -9.78 -7.65 -6.84
CA SER A 43 -10.73 -8.59 -7.45
C SER A 43 -11.19 -8.15 -8.84
N ASN A 44 -11.21 -6.84 -9.10
CA ASN A 44 -11.51 -6.26 -10.42
C ASN A 44 -10.50 -5.13 -10.72
N PRO A 45 -9.26 -5.47 -11.13
CA PRO A 45 -8.22 -4.48 -11.34
C PRO A 45 -8.58 -3.56 -12.53
N PRO A 46 -8.45 -2.22 -12.39
CA PRO A 46 -8.64 -1.32 -13.51
C PRO A 46 -7.60 -1.58 -14.62
N PRO A 47 -7.96 -1.36 -15.90
CA PRO A 47 -7.01 -1.45 -17.00
C PRO A 47 -5.91 -0.40 -16.87
N ALA A 48 -4.78 -0.64 -17.54
CA ALA A 48 -3.69 0.32 -17.60
C ALA A 48 -4.14 1.63 -18.26
N PRO A 49 -3.78 2.81 -17.73
CA PRO A 49 -4.01 4.07 -18.42
C PRO A 49 -3.17 4.10 -19.71
N ALA A 50 -3.63 4.86 -20.73
CA ALA A 50 -2.91 4.96 -22.01
C ALA A 50 -1.50 5.56 -21.87
N THR A 51 -1.24 6.27 -20.77
CA THR A 51 0.06 6.86 -20.41
C THR A 51 0.98 5.90 -19.65
N ALA A 52 0.53 4.68 -19.32
CA ALA A 52 1.37 3.68 -18.68
C ALA A 52 2.36 3.08 -19.68
N TYR A 53 3.62 2.98 -19.27
CA TYR A 53 4.69 2.34 -20.03
C TYR A 53 5.36 1.25 -19.19
N GLY A 54 5.30 0.00 -19.66
CA GLY A 54 5.82 -1.18 -18.95
C GLY A 54 4.72 -2.06 -18.33
N GLU A 55 5.09 -2.95 -17.41
CA GLU A 55 4.13 -3.85 -16.77
C GLU A 55 3.21 -3.10 -15.82
N TRP A 56 1.90 -3.25 -16.02
CA TRP A 56 0.90 -2.56 -15.21
C TRP A 56 0.63 -3.30 -13.90
N LYS A 57 0.79 -2.61 -12.76
CA LYS A 57 0.44 -3.10 -11.44
C LYS A 57 -0.73 -2.29 -10.88
N ALA A 58 -1.96 -2.68 -11.25
CA ALA A 58 -3.19 -1.99 -10.85
C ALA A 58 -3.36 -1.80 -9.33
N GLY A 59 -2.90 -2.78 -8.55
CA GLY A 59 -2.98 -2.76 -7.08
C GLY A 59 -1.79 -2.13 -6.38
N TRP A 60 -0.85 -1.50 -7.11
CA TRP A 60 0.27 -0.79 -6.49
C TRP A 60 -0.24 0.48 -5.84
N VAL A 61 0.03 0.67 -4.54
CA VAL A 61 -0.41 1.83 -3.77
C VAL A 61 0.79 2.50 -3.14
N ASN A 62 0.89 3.81 -3.29
CA ASN A 62 1.84 4.65 -2.56
C ASN A 62 1.05 5.66 -1.72
N PHE A 63 1.27 5.68 -0.41
CA PHE A 63 0.59 6.56 0.53
C PHE A 63 1.60 7.25 1.46
N ASP A 64 1.83 8.54 1.25
CA ASP A 64 2.80 9.34 2.03
C ASP A 64 2.17 10.11 3.20
N GLY A 65 0.85 9.97 3.40
CA GLY A 65 0.09 10.71 4.42
C GLY A 65 -0.61 11.96 3.89
N THR A 66 -0.15 12.57 2.80
CA THR A 66 -0.83 13.70 2.13
C THR A 66 -1.36 13.36 0.75
N THR A 67 -0.75 12.37 0.10
CA THR A 67 -1.13 11.85 -1.21
C THR A 67 -1.31 10.34 -1.15
N ALA A 68 -2.21 9.83 -1.99
CA ALA A 68 -2.34 8.40 -2.25
C ALA A 68 -2.44 8.16 -3.76
N GLN A 69 -1.59 7.32 -4.30
CA GLN A 69 -1.59 6.94 -5.71
C GLN A 69 -1.85 5.45 -5.85
N VAL A 70 -2.70 5.07 -6.80
CA VAL A 70 -3.13 3.70 -7.04
C VAL A 70 -2.90 3.34 -8.49
N GLY A 71 -2.26 2.19 -8.71
CA GLY A 71 -1.82 1.72 -10.00
C GLY A 71 -0.50 2.38 -10.41
N ALA A 72 0.47 1.57 -10.82
CA ALA A 72 1.74 2.05 -11.35
C ALA A 72 2.24 1.14 -12.47
N ALA A 73 2.86 1.72 -13.49
CA ALA A 73 3.64 0.97 -14.47
C ALA A 73 5.04 0.70 -13.89
N ARG A 74 5.48 -0.56 -13.90
CA ARG A 74 6.72 -1.01 -13.25
C ARG A 74 7.48 -1.99 -14.14
N GLY A 75 8.81 -1.87 -14.17
CA GLY A 75 9.70 -2.87 -14.78
C GLY A 75 10.32 -3.81 -13.76
N ASP A 76 10.23 -3.47 -12.48
CA ASP A 76 10.85 -4.15 -11.36
C ASP A 76 9.79 -4.61 -10.33
N PRO A 77 10.06 -5.64 -9.52
CA PRO A 77 9.11 -6.09 -8.49
C PRO A 77 9.01 -5.13 -7.29
N GLY A 78 9.89 -4.11 -7.23
CA GLY A 78 10.01 -3.18 -6.12
C GLY A 78 10.49 -3.83 -4.82
N PRO A 79 10.33 -3.12 -3.69
CA PRO A 79 10.81 -3.59 -2.38
C PRO A 79 10.10 -4.86 -1.86
N PHE A 80 9.03 -5.32 -2.50
CA PHE A 80 8.31 -6.54 -2.11
C PHE A 80 9.13 -7.83 -2.27
N VAL A 81 10.27 -7.79 -2.97
CA VAL A 81 11.23 -8.93 -2.98
C VAL A 81 11.89 -9.16 -1.63
N ASN A 82 11.89 -8.16 -0.76
CA ASN A 82 12.52 -8.22 0.56
C ASN A 82 11.65 -8.98 1.56
N GLY A 83 10.46 -9.46 1.17
CA GLY A 83 9.56 -10.21 2.02
C GLY A 83 8.37 -9.40 2.52
N ASN A 84 7.38 -10.12 3.03
CA ASN A 84 6.05 -9.57 3.30
C ASN A 84 5.82 -9.23 4.78
N GLY A 85 6.76 -9.59 5.66
CA GLY A 85 6.57 -9.48 7.10
C GLY A 85 5.46 -10.39 7.66
N PRO A 86 5.15 -10.26 8.96
CA PRO A 86 4.09 -11.05 9.60
C PRO A 86 2.69 -10.61 9.13
N GLU A 87 1.72 -11.52 9.21
CA GLU A 87 0.31 -11.21 8.98
C GLU A 87 -0.26 -10.41 10.16
N LEU A 88 -0.87 -9.26 9.87
CA LEU A 88 -1.63 -8.44 10.81
C LEU A 88 -3.08 -8.94 10.83
N ALA A 89 -3.45 -9.68 11.88
CA ALA A 89 -4.75 -10.34 11.97
C ALA A 89 -5.91 -9.33 12.16
N ASN A 90 -7.13 -9.79 11.88
CA ASN A 90 -8.33 -8.97 12.08
C ASN A 90 -8.45 -8.52 13.55
N GLY A 91 -8.59 -7.21 13.75
CA GLY A 91 -8.65 -6.56 15.06
C GLY A 91 -7.30 -5.99 15.51
N ASP A 92 -6.19 -6.47 14.96
CA ASP A 92 -4.85 -6.04 15.34
C ASP A 92 -4.46 -4.72 14.69
N SER A 93 -3.55 -4.01 15.33
CA SER A 93 -2.98 -2.77 14.80
C SER A 93 -1.48 -2.72 14.95
N LEU A 94 -0.83 -2.13 13.95
CA LEU A 94 0.60 -1.84 13.89
C LEU A 94 0.78 -0.32 13.78
N SER A 95 1.71 0.25 14.53
CA SER A 95 2.04 1.68 14.47
C SER A 95 3.52 1.88 14.18
N PHE A 96 3.86 2.82 13.32
CA PHE A 96 5.22 3.14 12.91
C PHE A 96 5.26 4.57 12.35
N GLY A 97 6.22 5.39 12.79
CA GLY A 97 6.21 6.83 12.48
C GLY A 97 4.86 7.47 12.81
N ASP A 98 4.32 8.24 11.87
CA ASP A 98 2.99 8.84 11.97
C ASP A 98 1.85 7.89 11.52
N TYR A 99 2.18 6.68 11.11
CA TYR A 99 1.21 5.73 10.60
C TYR A 99 0.66 4.82 11.69
N ARG A 100 -0.62 4.49 11.54
CA ARG A 100 -1.24 3.35 12.22
C ARG A 100 -2.09 2.57 11.25
N CYS A 101 -1.75 1.30 11.10
CA CYS A 101 -2.47 0.35 10.28
C CYS A 101 -3.26 -0.61 11.18
N ARG A 102 -4.50 -0.90 10.82
CA ARG A 102 -5.37 -1.86 11.50
C ARG A 102 -6.08 -2.72 10.46
N THR A 103 -6.07 -4.03 10.66
CA THR A 103 -6.82 -4.95 9.81
C THR A 103 -8.19 -5.23 10.42
N ASP A 104 -9.24 -5.27 9.61
CA ASP A 104 -10.54 -5.81 10.00
C ASP A 104 -11.20 -6.59 8.84
N GLN A 105 -12.46 -7.01 8.99
CA GLN A 105 -13.16 -7.75 7.95
C GLN A 105 -13.41 -6.97 6.65
N ALA A 106 -13.48 -5.64 6.71
CA ALA A 106 -13.69 -4.77 5.57
C ALA A 106 -12.38 -4.44 4.82
N GLY A 107 -11.22 -4.58 5.45
CA GLY A 107 -9.92 -4.39 4.80
C GLY A 107 -8.81 -4.01 5.77
N LEU A 108 -7.69 -3.58 5.21
CA LEU A 108 -6.62 -2.91 5.94
C LEU A 108 -6.86 -1.40 5.92
N PHE A 109 -6.88 -0.77 7.08
CA PHE A 109 -7.00 0.69 7.22
C PHE A 109 -5.66 1.23 7.70
N CYS A 110 -5.04 2.13 6.93
CA CYS A 110 -3.82 2.81 7.33
C CYS A 110 -4.06 4.30 7.38
N MET A 111 -3.94 4.88 8.58
CA MET A 111 -4.06 6.31 8.81
C MET A 111 -2.67 6.94 9.00
N ASN A 112 -2.54 8.20 8.64
CA ASN A 112 -1.43 9.07 9.02
C ASN A 112 -1.94 10.13 10.01
N TYR A 113 -1.43 10.10 11.24
CA TYR A 113 -1.88 10.99 12.32
C TYR A 113 -1.46 12.45 12.13
N ALA A 114 -0.29 12.69 11.55
CA ALA A 114 0.22 14.05 11.31
C ALA A 114 -0.66 14.81 10.30
N HIS A 115 -1.24 14.09 9.33
CA HIS A 115 -2.05 14.67 8.26
C HIS A 115 -3.56 14.38 8.37
N GLN A 116 -3.98 13.60 9.36
CA GLN A 116 -5.38 13.20 9.58
C GLN A 116 -6.04 12.61 8.32
N SER A 117 -5.27 11.86 7.56
CA SER A 117 -5.70 11.16 6.34
C SER A 117 -5.65 9.65 6.57
N ALA A 118 -6.39 8.90 5.77
CA ALA A 118 -6.26 7.45 5.77
C ALA A 118 -6.64 6.85 4.41
N VAL A 119 -6.20 5.62 4.20
CA VAL A 119 -6.65 4.76 3.10
C VAL A 119 -7.17 3.44 3.65
N ARG A 120 -8.24 2.92 3.05
CA ARG A 120 -8.66 1.53 3.19
C ARG A 120 -8.23 0.75 1.97
N LEU A 121 -7.60 -0.39 2.19
CA LEU A 121 -7.06 -1.28 1.18
C LEU A 121 -7.78 -2.63 1.28
N SER A 122 -8.42 -3.05 0.18
CA SER A 122 -9.13 -4.32 0.12
C SER A 122 -9.12 -4.86 -1.31
N GLY A 123 -9.53 -6.12 -1.50
CA GLY A 123 -9.75 -6.66 -2.84
C GLY A 123 -10.79 -5.87 -3.66
N GLY A 124 -11.68 -5.12 -3.01
CA GLY A 124 -12.64 -4.25 -3.67
C GLY A 124 -12.07 -2.93 -4.20
N GLY A 125 -10.85 -2.55 -3.80
CA GLY A 125 -10.23 -1.28 -4.19
C GLY A 125 -9.59 -0.54 -3.03
N VAL A 126 -9.20 0.70 -3.34
CA VAL A 126 -8.59 1.66 -2.42
C VAL A 126 -9.57 2.81 -2.20
N GLU A 127 -9.85 3.13 -0.94
CA GLU A 127 -10.80 4.17 -0.55
C GLU A 127 -10.10 5.22 0.34
N PRO A 128 -10.15 6.52 -0.01
CA PRO A 128 -9.55 7.59 0.77
C PRO A 128 -10.45 8.06 1.91
N PHE A 129 -9.85 8.55 3.00
CA PHE A 129 -10.52 9.19 4.12
C PHE A 129 -9.80 10.47 4.55
N GLY A 130 -10.46 11.27 5.39
CA GLY A 130 -9.88 12.49 5.94
C GLY A 130 -9.84 13.61 4.89
N CYS A 131 -8.68 14.25 4.73
CA CYS A 131 -8.49 15.33 3.75
C CYS A 131 -8.34 14.85 2.31
N LEU A 132 -8.00 13.58 2.07
CA LEU A 132 -7.75 13.07 0.72
C LEU A 132 -8.97 13.22 -0.18
N ARG A 133 -8.79 13.85 -1.35
CA ARG A 133 -9.78 14.00 -2.41
C ARG A 133 -9.22 13.51 -3.73
N THR A 134 -10.07 13.00 -4.60
CA THR A 134 -9.67 12.60 -5.95
C THR A 134 -9.12 13.81 -6.71
N VAL A 135 -7.96 13.62 -7.33
CA VAL A 135 -7.32 14.60 -8.22
C VAL A 135 -7.02 13.93 -9.56
N PRO A 136 -6.80 14.69 -10.65
CA PRO A 136 -6.31 14.13 -11.89
C PRO A 136 -5.04 13.30 -11.65
N PRO A 137 -4.98 12.02 -12.07
CA PRO A 137 -3.79 11.21 -11.86
C PRO A 137 -2.63 11.71 -12.74
N PRO A 138 -1.40 11.71 -12.22
CA PRO A 138 -0.20 11.87 -13.04
C PRO A 138 -0.13 10.78 -14.13
N ASP A 139 0.72 11.01 -15.14
CA ASP A 139 0.99 10.00 -16.17
C ASP A 139 1.48 8.68 -15.55
N GLY A 140 0.96 7.55 -16.06
CA GLY A 140 1.30 6.22 -15.56
C GLY A 140 0.67 5.85 -14.21
N VAL A 141 -0.18 6.72 -13.63
CA VAL A 141 -0.96 6.44 -12.40
C VAL A 141 -2.42 6.22 -12.76
N GLY A 142 -3.08 5.24 -12.11
CA GLY A 142 -4.47 4.89 -12.40
C GLY A 142 -5.46 5.78 -11.66
N THR A 143 -5.21 6.07 -10.40
CA THR A 143 -6.02 6.96 -9.57
C THR A 143 -5.12 7.69 -8.59
N ALA A 144 -5.39 8.97 -8.35
CA ALA A 144 -4.64 9.78 -7.40
C ALA A 144 -5.58 10.52 -6.46
N PHE A 145 -5.11 10.67 -5.22
CA PHE A 145 -5.74 11.44 -4.18
C PHE A 145 -4.72 12.39 -3.57
N SER A 146 -5.17 13.58 -3.19
CA SER A 146 -4.36 14.56 -2.47
C SER A 146 -5.21 15.29 -1.44
N CYS A 147 -4.59 15.64 -0.33
CA CYS A 147 -4.95 16.82 0.44
C CYS A 147 -4.37 18.07 -0.28
#